data_AF-A0A7T1MB22-F1
#
_entry.id   AF-A0A7T1MB22-F1
#
_cell.length_a   1.000
_cell.length_b   1.000
_cell.length_c   1.000
_cell.angle_alpha   90.00
_cell.angle_beta   90.00
_cell.angle_gamma   90.00
#
_symmetry.space_group_name_H-M   'P 1'
#
loop_
_entity.id
_entity.type
_entity.pdbx_description
1 polymer ?
#
loop_
_entity_poly.entity_id
_entity_poly.type
_entity_poly.pdbx_seq_one_letter_code
_entity_poly.pdbx_strand_id
1 'polypeptide(L)'
;MVRSSLAVTLLSAAMLAAPGLAMGPARANDSYAIYPSAETLRKVQLAALDCGRENTAATCDRARKLADPLMDHPLLSGFCKDALWAVVQIAVTDTSNSLSRRDGIDAAAGKVVSSCRPVSKPVANKDGSGGPGGPGATGGGAPGAGGSRPSGFGFGSVGR
;
A
#
# COMPACT_ATOMS: atom_id res chain seq x y z
N MET A 1 -37.60 -67.50 -25.88
CA MET A 1 -37.16 -67.67 -24.47
C MET A 1 -36.85 -66.26 -23.95
N VAL A 2 -37.82 -65.60 -23.29
CA VAL A 2 -38.02 -65.48 -21.83
C VAL A 2 -37.11 -64.41 -21.16
N ARG A 3 -37.77 -63.28 -20.86
CA ARG A 3 -37.75 -62.41 -19.66
C ARG A 3 -36.45 -61.80 -19.10
N SER A 4 -36.49 -60.46 -19.07
CA SER A 4 -36.16 -59.53 -17.99
C SER A 4 -35.60 -60.08 -16.68
N SER A 5 -34.65 -59.34 -16.09
CA SER A 5 -34.73 -58.89 -14.69
C SER A 5 -33.80 -57.70 -14.41
N LEU A 6 -34.42 -56.55 -14.14
CA LEU A 6 -33.88 -55.50 -13.28
C LEU A 6 -33.76 -56.07 -11.86
N ALA A 7 -32.63 -55.90 -11.20
CA ALA A 7 -32.53 -56.07 -9.75
C ALA A 7 -31.55 -55.04 -9.18
N VAL A 8 -32.17 -53.95 -8.72
CA VAL A 8 -31.68 -53.01 -7.71
C VAL A 8 -31.15 -53.76 -6.49
N THR A 9 -30.05 -53.28 -5.90
CA THR A 9 -29.63 -53.36 -4.47
C THR A 9 -28.12 -53.06 -4.42
N LEU A 10 -27.53 -52.24 -3.56
CA LEU A 10 -27.91 -51.59 -2.30
C LEU A 10 -26.99 -50.38 -2.08
N LEU A 11 -27.54 -49.39 -1.38
CA LEU A 11 -26.85 -48.30 -0.71
C LEU A 11 -25.58 -48.79 0.02
N SER A 12 -24.49 -48.07 -0.13
CA SER A 12 -23.43 -48.03 0.88
C SER A 12 -23.01 -46.57 1.06
N ALA A 13 -23.75 -45.91 1.94
CA ALA A 13 -23.35 -44.66 2.56
C ALA A 13 -22.20 -44.97 3.54
N ALA A 14 -20.97 -44.83 3.06
CA ALA A 14 -19.80 -44.75 3.93
C ALA A 14 -19.47 -43.27 4.14
N MET A 15 -20.07 -42.68 5.17
CA MET A 15 -19.59 -41.45 5.81
C MET A 15 -18.15 -41.67 6.27
N LEU A 16 -17.17 -41.29 5.46
CA LEU A 16 -15.80 -41.10 5.96
C LEU A 16 -15.72 -39.76 6.65
N ALA A 17 -15.65 -39.85 7.98
CA ALA A 17 -15.38 -38.76 8.90
C ALA A 17 -14.22 -37.89 8.40
N ALA A 18 -14.51 -36.62 8.13
CA ALA A 18 -13.50 -35.61 7.90
C ALA A 18 -12.71 -35.41 9.21
N PRO A 19 -11.38 -35.63 9.24
CA PRO A 19 -10.59 -35.27 10.40
C PRO A 19 -10.64 -33.75 10.53
N GLY A 20 -10.99 -33.29 11.73
CA GLY A 20 -11.07 -31.89 12.07
C GLY A 20 -9.82 -31.14 11.61
N LEU A 21 -10.03 -30.10 10.82
CA LEU A 21 -9.07 -29.02 10.62
C LEU A 21 -8.82 -28.39 12.00
N ALA A 22 -7.88 -28.97 12.76
CA ALA A 22 -7.27 -28.32 13.89
C ALA A 22 -6.46 -27.15 13.33
N MET A 23 -7.15 -26.03 13.08
CA MET A 23 -6.55 -24.72 12.96
C MET A 23 -5.99 -24.38 14.34
N GLY A 24 -4.80 -24.90 14.64
CA GLY A 24 -4.01 -24.42 15.76
C GLY A 24 -3.76 -22.91 15.57
N PRO A 25 -3.74 -22.12 16.65
CA PRO A 25 -3.42 -20.71 16.52
C PRO A 25 -2.01 -20.61 15.94
N ALA A 26 -1.90 -20.08 14.72
CA ALA A 26 -0.62 -19.65 14.18
C ALA A 26 -0.06 -18.60 15.17
N ARG A 27 0.89 -19.02 15.99
CA ARG A 27 1.68 -18.11 16.81
C ARG A 27 2.51 -17.31 15.81
N ALA A 28 2.07 -16.08 15.53
CA ALA A 28 2.90 -15.10 14.87
C ALA A 28 4.22 -15.07 15.65
N ASN A 29 5.31 -15.43 14.98
CA ASN A 29 6.63 -15.20 15.53
C ASN A 29 6.74 -13.68 15.69
N ASP A 30 6.51 -13.18 16.90
CA ASP A 30 6.90 -11.85 17.35
C ASP A 30 8.44 -11.80 17.43
N SER A 31 9.10 -12.10 16.30
CA SER A 31 10.38 -11.51 16.02
C SER A 31 10.11 -10.01 16.09
N TYR A 32 10.87 -9.30 16.93
CA TYR A 32 10.87 -7.84 17.02
C TYR A 32 11.24 -7.30 15.62
N ALA A 33 10.28 -7.31 14.70
CA ALA A 33 10.48 -6.93 13.33
C ALA A 33 10.64 -5.42 13.36
N ILE A 34 11.86 -4.93 13.28
CA ILE A 34 12.12 -3.50 13.29
C ILE A 34 11.53 -2.92 12.02
N TYR A 35 10.74 -1.85 12.15
CA TYR A 35 10.17 -1.17 10.99
C TYR A 35 11.29 -0.80 10.00
N PRO A 36 11.12 -1.07 8.69
CA PRO A 36 12.19 -0.83 7.73
C PRO A 36 12.62 0.64 7.73
N SER A 37 13.94 0.85 7.70
CA SER A 37 14.49 2.21 7.74
C SER A 37 14.03 3.04 6.54
N ALA A 38 13.97 4.36 6.71
CA ALA A 38 13.69 5.28 5.60
C ALA A 38 14.69 5.13 4.45
N GLU A 39 15.95 4.78 4.74
CA GLU A 39 16.96 4.52 3.72
C GLU A 39 16.63 3.27 2.89
N THR A 40 16.15 2.20 3.54
CA THR A 40 15.70 0.98 2.86
C THR A 40 14.57 1.28 1.87
N LEU A 41 13.56 2.04 2.32
CA LEU A 41 12.43 2.44 1.47
C LEU A 41 12.88 3.36 0.33
N ARG A 42 13.84 4.25 0.60
CA ARG A 42 14.41 5.12 -0.43
C ARG A 42 15.24 4.35 -1.46
N LYS A 43 15.93 3.28 -1.06
CA LYS A 43 16.62 2.37 -2.00
C LYS A 43 15.64 1.72 -2.98
N VAL A 44 14.47 1.29 -2.52
CA VAL A 44 13.40 0.76 -3.40
C VAL A 44 12.93 1.84 -4.37
N GLN A 45 12.64 3.04 -3.87
CA GLN A 45 12.22 4.17 -4.71
C GLN A 45 13.25 4.45 -5.81
N LEU A 46 14.53 4.61 -5.45
CA LEU A 46 15.58 4.93 -6.42
C LEU A 46 15.79 3.80 -7.44
N ALA A 47 15.74 2.54 -7.01
CA ALA A 47 15.82 1.40 -7.93
C ALA A 47 14.63 1.36 -8.92
N ALA A 48 13.43 1.70 -8.47
CA ALA A 48 12.26 1.83 -9.35
C ALA A 48 12.48 2.96 -10.37
N LEU A 49 12.94 4.14 -9.94
CA LEU A 49 13.27 5.25 -10.85
C LEU A 49 14.35 4.86 -11.87
N ASP A 50 15.36 4.09 -11.47
CA ASP A 50 16.37 3.59 -12.41
C ASP A 50 15.76 2.63 -13.45
N CYS A 51 14.81 1.76 -13.07
CA CYS A 51 14.06 0.93 -14.03
C CYS A 51 13.24 1.78 -15.02
N GLY A 52 12.62 2.86 -14.57
CA GLY A 52 11.94 3.83 -15.44
C GLY A 52 12.93 4.49 -16.40
N ARG A 53 14.10 4.90 -15.91
CA ARG A 53 15.10 5.60 -16.72
C ARG A 53 15.76 4.71 -17.76
N GLU A 54 16.20 3.52 -17.37
CA GLU A 54 17.03 2.64 -18.19
C GLU A 54 16.25 1.58 -18.96
N ASN A 55 15.11 1.12 -18.44
CA ASN A 55 14.31 0.04 -19.04
C ASN A 55 15.14 -1.22 -19.36
N THR A 56 16.05 -1.59 -18.45
CA THR A 56 16.90 -2.79 -18.59
C THR A 56 16.47 -3.86 -17.60
N ALA A 57 16.68 -5.14 -17.95
CA ALA A 57 16.31 -6.26 -17.06
C ALA A 57 16.99 -6.13 -15.70
N ALA A 58 18.28 -5.75 -15.71
CA ALA A 58 19.06 -5.56 -14.50
C ALA A 58 18.50 -4.48 -13.55
N THR A 59 18.01 -3.34 -14.06
CA THR A 59 17.47 -2.27 -13.21
C THR A 59 16.07 -2.59 -12.70
N CYS A 60 15.23 -3.13 -13.57
CA CYS A 60 13.87 -3.53 -13.22
C CYS A 60 13.84 -4.71 -12.23
N ASP A 61 14.68 -5.73 -12.43
CA ASP A 61 14.80 -6.84 -11.48
C ASP A 61 15.35 -6.38 -10.13
N ARG A 62 16.26 -5.41 -10.11
CA ARG A 62 16.77 -4.83 -8.85
C ARG A 62 15.65 -4.17 -8.06
N ALA A 63 14.80 -3.38 -8.71
CA ALA A 63 13.66 -2.74 -8.07
C ALA A 63 12.72 -3.79 -7.44
N ARG A 64 12.39 -4.85 -8.18
CA ARG A 64 11.54 -5.94 -7.71
C ARG A 64 12.16 -6.71 -6.55
N LYS A 65 13.44 -7.08 -6.65
CA LYS A 65 14.18 -7.79 -5.59
C LYS A 65 14.29 -7.01 -4.28
N LEU A 66 14.33 -5.68 -4.33
CA LEU A 66 14.34 -4.85 -3.14
C LEU A 66 12.95 -4.67 -2.53
N ALA A 67 11.91 -4.60 -3.37
CA ALA A 67 10.53 -4.38 -2.92
C ALA A 67 9.87 -5.67 -2.39
N ASP A 68 10.13 -6.81 -3.02
CA ASP A 68 9.42 -8.07 -2.76
C ASP A 68 9.52 -8.55 -1.30
N PRO A 69 10.73 -8.61 -0.68
CA PRO A 69 10.86 -9.06 0.70
C PRO A 69 10.22 -8.12 1.73
N LEU A 70 9.98 -6.86 1.37
CA LEU A 70 9.33 -5.90 2.26
C LEU A 70 7.83 -6.17 2.37
N MET A 71 7.18 -6.79 1.38
CA MET A 71 5.74 -7.06 1.43
C MET A 71 5.36 -8.03 2.55
N ASP A 72 6.26 -8.97 2.88
CA ASP A 72 6.08 -9.94 3.96
C ASP A 72 6.30 -9.34 5.36
N HIS A 73 6.69 -8.07 5.46
CA HIS A 73 6.99 -7.45 6.74
C HIS A 73 5.72 -7.23 7.58
N PRO A 74 5.65 -7.70 8.84
CA PRO A 74 4.43 -7.66 9.64
C PRO A 74 4.04 -6.26 10.12
N LEU A 75 5.02 -5.34 10.27
CA LEU A 75 4.75 -3.98 10.73
C LEU A 75 4.36 -2.98 9.64
N LEU A 76 4.38 -3.37 8.36
CA LEU A 76 3.98 -2.46 7.30
C LEU A 76 2.46 -2.35 7.23
N SER A 77 1.96 -1.13 7.10
CA SER A 77 0.54 -0.87 6.84
C SER A 77 0.12 -1.46 5.49
N GLY A 78 -1.16 -1.77 5.33
CA GLY A 78 -1.71 -2.22 4.04
C GLY A 78 -1.35 -1.28 2.89
N PHE A 79 -1.52 0.03 3.09
CA PHE A 79 -1.15 1.05 2.08
C PHE A 79 0.33 1.04 1.69
N CYS A 80 1.23 0.76 2.64
CA CYS A 80 2.65 0.63 2.32
C CYS A 80 2.90 -0.62 1.48
N LYS A 81 2.26 -1.75 1.83
CA LYS A 81 2.35 -2.98 1.05
C LYS A 81 1.79 -2.81 -0.36
N ASP A 82 0.68 -2.09 -0.52
CA ASP A 82 0.10 -1.79 -1.84
C ASP A 82 1.06 -0.96 -2.70
N ALA A 83 1.75 0.02 -2.10
CA ALA A 83 2.76 0.81 -2.80
C ALA A 83 3.96 -0.03 -3.24
N LEU A 84 4.45 -0.93 -2.38
CA LEU A 84 5.53 -1.86 -2.71
C LEU A 84 5.10 -2.87 -3.78
N TRP A 85 3.89 -3.41 -3.68
CA TRP A 85 3.32 -4.33 -4.65
C TRP A 85 3.17 -3.67 -6.02
N ALA A 86 2.73 -2.40 -6.07
CA ALA A 86 2.69 -1.64 -7.32
C ALA A 86 4.07 -1.57 -7.99
N VAL A 87 5.14 -1.31 -7.23
CA VAL A 87 6.52 -1.35 -7.77
C VAL A 87 6.86 -2.74 -8.32
N VAL A 88 6.54 -3.81 -7.58
CA VAL A 88 6.82 -5.20 -8.02
C VAL A 88 6.12 -5.54 -9.34
N GLN A 89 4.89 -5.04 -9.54
CA GLN A 89 4.11 -5.31 -10.74
C GLN A 89 4.59 -4.52 -11.96
N ILE A 90 4.92 -3.24 -11.78
CA ILE A 90 5.16 -2.35 -12.94
C ILE A 90 6.64 -2.16 -13.27
N ALA A 91 7.56 -2.48 -12.35
CA ALA A 91 9.00 -2.41 -12.59
C ALA A 91 9.46 -3.61 -13.42
N VAL A 92 8.95 -3.71 -14.65
CA VAL A 92 9.29 -4.73 -15.64
C VAL A 92 9.83 -4.07 -16.90
N THR A 93 10.68 -4.78 -17.61
CA THR A 93 11.20 -4.31 -18.91
C THR A 93 10.13 -4.35 -19.97
N ASP A 94 10.11 -3.33 -20.81
CA ASP A 94 9.28 -3.27 -22.01
C ASP A 94 10.16 -3.15 -23.26
N THR A 95 9.61 -3.44 -24.42
CA THR A 95 10.20 -3.26 -25.75
C THR A 95 10.58 -1.81 -26.04
N SER A 96 9.87 -0.84 -25.45
CA SER A 96 10.15 0.58 -25.59
C SER A 96 9.97 1.34 -24.27
N ASN A 97 10.80 2.36 -24.03
CA ASN A 97 10.73 3.16 -22.81
C ASN A 97 9.78 4.36 -22.97
N SER A 98 8.48 4.09 -23.09
CA SER A 98 7.46 5.12 -23.31
C SER A 98 7.31 6.06 -22.10
N LEU A 99 6.88 7.30 -22.35
CA LEU A 99 6.62 8.27 -21.29
C LEU A 99 5.56 7.76 -20.30
N SER A 100 4.47 7.18 -20.81
CA SER A 100 3.41 6.62 -19.96
C SER A 100 3.91 5.53 -19.01
N ARG A 101 4.84 4.67 -19.48
CA ARG A 101 5.47 3.66 -18.63
C ARG A 101 6.32 4.31 -17.54
N ARG A 102 7.16 5.29 -17.91
CA ARG A 102 8.02 6.03 -16.98
C ARG A 102 7.20 6.74 -15.91
N ASP A 103 6.16 7.45 -16.29
CA ASP A 103 5.28 8.17 -15.37
C ASP A 103 4.57 7.21 -14.41
N GLY A 104 4.16 6.04 -14.88
CA GLY A 104 3.60 4.99 -14.03
C GLY A 104 4.60 4.51 -12.98
N ILE A 105 5.85 4.24 -13.39
CA ILE A 105 6.95 3.83 -12.50
C ILE A 105 7.28 4.93 -11.48
N ASP A 106 7.38 6.18 -11.92
CA ASP A 106 7.68 7.33 -11.08
C ASP A 106 6.58 7.56 -10.04
N ALA A 107 5.31 7.42 -10.44
CA ALA A 107 4.16 7.51 -9.54
C ALA A 107 4.18 6.40 -8.48
N ALA A 108 4.50 5.15 -8.85
CA ALA A 108 4.63 4.06 -7.88
C ALA A 108 5.81 4.29 -6.93
N ALA A 109 6.96 4.70 -7.45
CA ALA A 109 8.16 5.00 -6.66
C ALA A 109 7.90 6.12 -5.64
N GLY A 110 7.17 7.18 -6.02
CA GLY A 110 6.76 8.27 -5.12
C GLY A 110 5.81 7.83 -4.00
N LYS A 111 4.94 6.84 -4.26
CA LYS A 111 4.04 6.28 -3.25
C LYS A 111 4.77 5.49 -2.16
N VAL A 112 5.90 4.85 -2.47
CA VAL A 112 6.65 4.05 -1.47
C VAL A 112 7.01 4.91 -0.25
N VAL A 113 7.63 6.06 -0.44
CA VAL A 113 8.09 6.89 0.70
C VAL A 113 6.94 7.61 1.41
N SER A 114 5.87 7.98 0.68
CA SER A 114 4.72 8.68 1.29
C SER A 114 3.79 7.74 2.06
N SER A 115 3.59 6.50 1.59
CA SER A 115 2.73 5.49 2.22
C SER A 115 3.42 4.69 3.32
N CYS A 116 4.74 4.45 3.20
CA CYS A 116 5.49 3.66 4.17
C CYS A 116 6.04 4.53 5.30
N ARG A 117 5.17 4.88 6.24
CA ARG A 117 5.53 5.59 7.48
C ARG A 117 5.20 4.75 8.70
N PRO A 118 6.06 4.74 9.74
CA PRO A 118 5.74 4.07 10.99
C PRO A 118 4.50 4.71 11.60
N VAL A 119 3.50 3.89 11.91
CA VAL A 119 2.31 4.35 12.64
C VAL A 119 2.73 4.49 14.10
N SER A 120 3.14 5.69 14.50
CA SER A 120 3.19 6.03 15.91
C SER A 120 1.76 5.95 16.43
N LYS A 121 1.40 4.87 17.14
CA LYS A 121 0.14 4.84 17.89
C LYS A 121 0.16 6.07 18.80
N PRO A 122 -0.85 6.97 18.77
CA PRO A 122 -0.97 7.99 19.80
C PRO A 122 -1.06 7.24 21.13
N VAL A 123 -0.07 7.39 21.99
CA VAL A 123 -0.29 7.09 23.40
C VAL A 123 -1.36 8.07 23.85
N ALA A 124 -2.55 7.56 24.17
CA ALA A 124 -3.52 8.37 24.87
C ALA A 124 -2.84 8.76 26.20
N ASN A 125 -2.42 10.02 26.32
CA ASN A 125 -2.06 10.57 27.61
C ASN A 125 -3.32 10.49 28.46
N LYS A 126 -3.40 9.46 29.30
CA LYS A 126 -4.26 9.43 30.47
C LYS A 126 -3.61 10.33 31.52
N ASP A 127 -3.63 11.63 31.26
CA ASP A 127 -3.53 12.61 32.34
C ASP A 127 -4.96 13.01 32.66
N GLY A 128 -5.51 12.28 33.62
CA GLY A 128 -6.73 12.67 34.29
C GLY A 128 -6.52 14.01 34.97
N SER A 129 -7.36 14.98 34.63
CA SER A 129 -7.70 16.11 35.49
C SER A 129 -9.11 16.54 35.09
N GLY A 130 -10.09 15.88 35.70
CA GLY A 130 -11.44 16.42 35.76
C GLY A 130 -11.47 17.63 36.68
N GLY A 131 -12.18 18.67 36.27
CA GLY A 131 -12.45 19.85 37.09
C GLY A 131 -13.26 20.91 36.32
N PRO A 132 -14.45 21.32 36.77
CA PRO A 132 -15.45 22.04 35.96
C PRO A 132 -15.37 23.57 36.10
N GLY A 133 -15.83 24.30 35.07
CA GLY A 133 -16.48 25.60 35.25
C GLY A 133 -15.96 26.78 34.42
N GLY A 134 -16.89 27.43 33.72
CA GLY A 134 -16.92 28.90 33.58
C GLY A 134 -16.62 29.50 32.19
N PRO A 135 -17.56 30.25 31.57
CA PRO A 135 -17.33 31.01 30.34
C PRO A 135 -16.78 32.41 30.66
N GLY A 136 -15.79 32.89 29.90
CA GLY A 136 -15.21 34.21 30.09
C GLY A 136 -14.66 34.78 28.78
N ALA A 137 -15.36 35.76 28.24
CA ALA A 137 -14.97 36.56 27.09
C ALA A 137 -13.82 37.54 27.44
N THR A 138 -13.05 37.96 26.42
CA THR A 138 -12.75 39.35 26.01
C THR A 138 -11.30 39.61 25.57
N GLY A 139 -11.20 40.35 24.44
CA GLY A 139 -10.05 41.17 24.03
C GLY A 139 -8.90 40.40 23.35
N GLY A 140 -8.42 40.73 22.14
CA GLY A 140 -8.54 41.89 21.28
C GLY A 140 -7.23 41.96 20.46
N GLY A 141 -7.29 42.16 19.15
CA GLY A 141 -6.07 42.25 18.33
C GLY A 141 -6.25 42.23 16.81
N ALA A 142 -6.55 43.41 16.26
CA ALA A 142 -6.28 43.99 14.93
C ALA A 142 -6.43 43.18 13.60
N PRO A 143 -7.02 43.79 12.55
CA PRO A 143 -7.15 43.19 11.23
C PRO A 143 -5.91 43.45 10.35
N GLY A 144 -5.25 42.38 9.89
CA GLY A 144 -4.25 42.43 8.82
C GLY A 144 -4.83 41.83 7.54
N ALA A 145 -5.68 42.57 6.83
CA ALA A 145 -6.20 42.16 5.52
C ALA A 145 -5.19 42.54 4.43
N GLY A 146 -4.30 41.61 4.08
CA GLY A 146 -3.38 41.71 2.96
C GLY A 146 -3.77 40.75 1.84
N GLY A 147 -3.97 41.30 0.63
CA GLY A 147 -3.69 40.59 -0.62
C GLY A 147 -4.86 39.87 -1.30
N SER A 148 -5.75 40.63 -1.93
CA SER A 148 -6.65 40.13 -2.98
C SER A 148 -5.85 39.57 -4.16
N ARG A 149 -6.21 38.36 -4.58
CA ARG A 149 -5.74 37.67 -5.79
C ARG A 149 -6.13 38.46 -7.05
N PRO A 150 -5.23 38.70 -8.02
CA PRO A 150 -5.67 39.00 -9.37
C PRO A 150 -5.98 37.70 -10.11
N SER A 151 -7.27 37.48 -10.33
CA SER A 151 -7.79 36.63 -11.41
C SER A 151 -7.58 37.37 -12.74
N GLY A 152 -6.98 36.72 -13.74
CA GLY A 152 -7.02 37.22 -15.12
C GLY A 152 -5.73 37.03 -15.90
N PHE A 153 -5.44 35.79 -16.33
CA PHE A 153 -4.54 35.58 -17.46
C PHE A 153 -5.37 35.66 -18.75
N GLY A 154 -5.12 36.71 -19.53
CA GLY A 154 -5.72 36.94 -20.83
C GLY A 154 -5.18 35.97 -21.87
N PHE A 155 -6.09 35.37 -22.63
CA PHE A 155 -5.78 34.70 -23.88
C PHE A 155 -5.90 35.73 -25.00
N GLY A 156 -4.76 36.25 -25.45
CA GLY A 156 -4.67 37.03 -26.69
C GLY A 156 -4.66 36.09 -27.89
N SER A 157 -5.74 36.10 -28.66
CA SER A 157 -5.77 35.50 -30.00
C SER A 157 -5.00 36.39 -30.96
N VAL A 158 -3.82 35.96 -31.39
CA VAL A 158 -3.11 36.51 -32.54
C VAL A 158 -3.28 35.51 -33.68
N GLY A 159 -4.28 35.75 -34.54
CA GLY A 159 -4.47 35.06 -35.81
C GLY A 159 -4.25 36.06 -36.94
N ARG A 160 -3.27 35.76 -37.79
CA ARG A 160 -3.01 36.43 -39.07
C ARG A 160 -3.98 35.94 -40.13
#